data_AF-D4DYG7-F1
#
_entry.id   AF-D4DYG7-F1
#
_cell.length_a   1.000
_cell.length_b   1.000
_cell.length_c   1.000
_cell.angle_alpha   90.00
_cell.angle_beta   90.00
_cell.angle_gamma   90.00
#
_symmetry.space_group_name_H-M   'P 1'
#
loop_
_entity.id
_entity.type
_entity.pdbx_description
1 polymer ?
#
loop_
_entity_poly.entity_id
_entity_poly.type
_entity_poly.pdbx_seq_one_letter_code
_entity_poly.pdbx_strand_id
1 'polypeptide(L)' 'MILIRGGRVKDLPGVRYHTVRGALDCSGVKDRKQARSKYGVKKPKA' A
#
# COMPACT_ATOMS: atom_id res chain seq x y z
N MET A 1 2.19 3.16 14.31
CA MET A 1 0.81 2.77 13.97
C MET A 1 0.64 2.63 12.46
N ILE A 2 -0.12 1.62 12.01
CA ILE A 2 -0.38 1.36 10.59
C ILE A 2 -1.88 1.21 10.33
N LEU A 3 -2.31 1.54 9.11
CA LEU A 3 -3.69 1.37 8.68
C LEU A 3 -3.84 0.08 7.86
N ILE A 4 -4.87 -0.70 8.15
CA ILE A 4 -5.16 -1.97 7.50
C ILE A 4 -6.48 -1.85 6.73
N ARG A 5 -6.54 -2.44 5.53
CA ARG A 5 -7.76 -2.61 4.74
C ARG A 5 -8.08 -4.09 4.51
N GLY A 6 -9.36 -4.39 4.29
CA GLY A 6 -9.80 -5.72 3.88
C GLY A 6 -9.25 -6.14 2.51
N GLY A 7 -8.97 -7.43 2.38
CA GLY A 7 -8.61 -8.10 1.13
C GLY A 7 -7.77 -9.34 1.40
N ARG A 8 -8.25 -10.50 0.93
CA ARG A 8 -7.55 -11.78 1.10
C ARG A 8 -6.42 -11.91 0.09
N VAL A 9 -5.25 -12.31 0.58
CA VAL A 9 -4.16 -12.82 -0.26
C VAL A 9 -4.50 -14.27 -0.57
N LYS A 10 -4.76 -14.59 -1.85
CA LYS A 10 -5.18 -15.93 -2.26
C LYS A 10 -4.11 -16.98 -1.98
N ASP A 11 -2.85 -16.58 -2.12
CA ASP A 11 -1.68 -17.45 -2.04
C ASP A 11 -1.36 -17.89 -0.60
N LEU A 12 -1.90 -17.18 0.41
CA LEU A 12 -1.58 -17.42 1.82
C LEU A 12 -2.82 -17.75 2.64
N PRO A 13 -2.88 -18.92 3.31
CA PRO A 13 -3.96 -19.22 4.24
C PRO A 13 -3.87 -18.30 5.46
N GLY A 14 -5.02 -17.79 5.91
CA GLY A 14 -5.11 -16.90 7.09
C GLY A 14 -4.83 -15.41 6.82
N VAL A 15 -4.24 -15.04 5.68
CA VAL A 15 -3.95 -13.63 5.36
C VAL A 15 -5.14 -12.96 4.68
N ARG A 16 -5.95 -12.25 5.48
CA ARG A 16 -7.23 -11.64 5.07
C ARG A 16 -7.19 -10.12 4.88
N TYR A 17 -6.04 -9.51 5.11
CA TYR A 17 -5.89 -8.06 5.14
C TYR A 17 -4.62 -7.58 4.45
N HIS A 18 -4.65 -6.32 4.00
CA HIS A 18 -3.49 -5.63 3.43
C HIS A 18 -3.19 -4.35 4.21
N THR A 19 -1.91 -4.03 4.31
CA THR A 19 -1.48 -2.73 4.86
C THR A 19 -1.69 -1.62 3.82
N VAL A 20 -2.26 -0.50 4.23
CA VAL A 20 -2.38 0.69 3.38
C VAL A 20 -1.04 1.42 3.37
N ARG A 21 -0.39 1.49 2.20
CA ARG A 21 0.89 2.19 2.03
C ARG A 21 0.65 3.69 1.88
N GLY A 22 1.53 4.51 2.45
CA GLY A 22 1.43 5.97 2.46
C GLY A 22 0.43 6.52 3.48
N ALA A 23 0.03 5.73 4.47
CA ALA A 23 -0.87 6.13 5.56
C ALA A 23 -0.24 5.83 6.93
N LEU A 24 -0.41 6.76 7.88
CA LEU A 24 0.25 6.73 9.19
C LEU A 24 1.77 6.51 9.03
N ASP A 25 2.37 5.57 9.76
CA ASP A 25 3.82 5.36 9.75
C ASP A 25 4.30 4.55 8.54
N CYS A 26 3.39 4.02 7.72
CA CYS A 26 3.76 3.20 6.57
C CYS A 26 4.10 4.07 5.36
N SER A 27 5.40 4.15 5.02
CA SER A 27 5.87 4.92 3.86
C SER A 27 5.39 4.33 2.52
N GLY A 28 5.27 5.21 1.52
CA GLY A 28 5.02 4.81 0.13
C GLY A 28 6.19 4.02 -0.48
N VAL A 29 5.92 3.32 -1.57
CA VAL A 29 6.95 2.55 -2.30
C VAL A 29 7.83 3.50 -3.12
N LYS A 30 9.17 3.37 -3.04
CA LYS A 30 10.10 4.19 -3.82
C LYS A 30 9.95 3.95 -5.33
N ASP A 31 10.13 4.99 -6.12
CA ASP A 31 10.20 4.97 -7.60
C ASP A 31 9.00 4.34 -8.33
N ARG A 32 7.85 4.20 -7.66
CA ARG A 32 6.66 3.67 -8.28
C ARG A 32 6.08 4.70 -9.25
N LYS A 33 6.16 4.41 -10.56
CA LYS A 33 5.62 5.28 -11.62
C LYS A 33 4.15 4.98 -11.96
N GLN A 34 3.71 3.73 -11.83
CA GLN A 34 2.35 3.26 -12.17
C GLN A 34 1.57 2.74 -10.94
N ALA A 35 0.24 2.81 -10.98
CA ALA A 35 -0.65 2.40 -9.89
C ALA A 35 -0.31 3.03 -8.52
N ARG A 36 0.21 4.27 -8.54
CA ARG A 36 0.80 4.97 -7.39
C ARG A 36 -0.13 5.15 -6.20
N SER A 37 -1.43 5.35 -6.46
CA SER A 37 -2.46 5.52 -5.43
C SER A 37 -2.58 4.29 -4.53
N LYS A 38 -2.37 3.09 -5.05
CA LYS A 38 -2.40 1.85 -4.26
C LYS A 38 -1.20 1.71 -3.33
N TYR A 39 -0.07 2.33 -3.68
CA TYR A 39 1.21 2.18 -3.00
C TYR A 39 1.66 3.44 -2.25
N GLY A 40 0.77 4.43 -2.10
CA GLY A 40 1.05 5.62 -1.29
C GLY A 40 2.06 6.58 -1.92
N VAL A 41 2.11 6.66 -3.25
CA VAL A 41 3.11 7.46 -3.96
C VAL A 41 2.46 8.67 -4.61
N LYS A 42 2.99 9.87 -4.35
CA LYS A 42 2.50 11.11 -4.95
C LYS A 42 2.94 11.22 -6.41
N LYS A 43 2.24 12.05 -7.19
CA LYS A 43 2.69 12.41 -8.53
C LYS A 43 4.00 13.21 -8.40
N PRO A 44 5.10 12.81 -9.05
CA PRO A 44 6.30 13.63 -9.09
C PRO A 44 5.93 14.93 -9.81
N LYS A 45 6.39 16.05 -9.25
CA LYS A 45 6.32 17.34 -9.93
C LYS A 45 7.33 17.27 -11.08
N ALA A 46 6.86 17.49 -12.30
CA ALA A 46 7.72 17.67 -13.46
C ALA A 46 8.35 19.07 -13.38
#